data_AF-T0Y670-F1
#
_entry.id   AF-T0Y670-F1
#
_cell.length_a   1.000
_cell.length_b   1.000
_cell.length_c   1.000
_cell.angle_alpha   90.00
_cell.angle_beta   90.00
_cell.angle_gamma   90.00
#
_symmetry.space_group_name_H-M   'P 1'
#
loop_
_entity.id
_entity.type
_entity.pdbx_description
1 polymer ?
#
loop_
_entity_poly.entity_id
_entity_poly.type
_entity_poly.pdbx_seq_one_letter_code
_entity_poly.pdbx_strand_id
1 'polypeptide(L)'
;MVRSRNGRLLPLGTLIDVSKELAPAVLYRKNLRPVVYVTGNTIGSTRSPVYAAVDLSRKLPPTDLSGHMEPVRQYFWGYPSSNQKISVRWGGEWHVTYVTFRDMGIAFIAAIVVIYLLIVIQFKSYVTPLIIMSPIPLALIGVIPGHVLLGSNFTATSMIGFIALGGIMVRTPSSWWYFLHNEKS
;
A
#
# COMPACT_ATOMS: atom_id res chain seq x y z
N MET A 1 57.06 6.11 10.17
CA MET A 1 58.03 5.03 9.91
C MET A 1 57.63 3.83 10.75
N VAL A 2 57.65 2.61 10.23
CA VAL A 2 57.36 1.40 11.03
C VAL A 2 58.68 0.68 11.28
N ARG A 3 58.89 0.22 12.52
CA ARG A 3 60.10 -0.50 12.92
C ARG A 3 59.96 -1.96 12.52
N SER A 4 60.84 -2.43 11.63
CA SER A 4 60.89 -3.84 11.27
C SER A 4 61.51 -4.68 12.39
N ARG A 5 61.23 -5.99 12.41
CA ARG A 5 61.68 -6.94 13.44
C ARG A 5 63.21 -7.02 13.59
N ASN A 6 63.94 -6.55 12.58
CA ASN A 6 65.41 -6.43 12.55
C ASN A 6 65.93 -5.04 12.97
N GLY A 7 65.10 -4.20 13.59
CA GLY A 7 65.50 -2.90 14.13
C GLY A 7 65.63 -1.76 13.11
N ARG A 8 65.49 -2.04 11.80
CA ARG A 8 65.54 -1.00 10.74
C ARG A 8 64.23 -0.22 10.68
N LEU A 9 64.34 1.10 10.51
CA LEU A 9 63.20 1.99 10.29
C LEU A 9 62.85 2.00 8.81
N LEU A 10 61.67 1.48 8.46
CA LEU A 10 61.17 1.52 7.08
C LEU A 10 60.15 2.67 6.92
N PRO A 11 60.28 3.51 5.88
CA PRO A 11 59.27 4.50 5.55
C PRO A 11 57.98 3.80 5.10
N LEU A 12 56.82 4.20 5.63
CA LEU A 12 55.53 3.53 5.37
C LEU A 12 55.18 3.48 3.88
N GLY A 13 55.68 4.43 3.07
CA GLY A 13 55.44 4.48 1.62
C GLY A 13 56.04 3.33 0.81
N THR A 14 56.83 2.45 1.43
CA THR A 14 57.38 1.24 0.77
C THR A 14 56.54 -0.02 1.00
N LEU A 15 55.56 0.04 1.91
CA LEU A 15 54.71 -1.09 2.31
C LEU A 15 53.23 -0.89 1.93
N ILE A 16 52.87 0.27 1.38
CA ILE A 16 51.48 0.64 1.10
C ILE A 16 51.40 1.14 -0.34
N ASP A 17 50.59 0.47 -1.15
CA ASP A 17 50.15 0.98 -2.44
C ASP A 17 48.86 1.79 -2.18
N VAL A 18 48.91 3.10 -2.44
CA VAL A 18 47.80 4.02 -2.15
C VAL A 18 47.09 4.35 -3.46
N SER A 19 46.03 3.60 -3.77
CA SER A 19 45.11 3.95 -4.85
C SER A 19 43.98 4.82 -4.32
N LYS A 20 43.65 5.90 -5.03
CA LYS A 20 42.45 6.71 -4.76
C LYS A 20 41.28 6.06 -5.51
N GLU A 21 40.43 5.33 -4.80
CA GLU A 21 39.17 4.84 -5.35
C GLU A 21 38.01 5.75 -4.97
N LEU A 22 37.09 5.97 -5.92
CA LEU A 22 35.79 6.59 -5.66
C LEU A 22 34.93 5.61 -4.85
N ALA A 23 35.11 5.59 -3.54
CA ALA A 23 34.25 4.82 -2.65
C ALA A 23 32.90 5.55 -2.48
N PRO A 24 31.75 4.85 -2.61
CA PRO A 24 30.46 5.46 -2.30
C PRO A 24 30.44 5.87 -0.82
N ALA A 25 30.22 7.16 -0.57
CA ALA A 25 30.33 7.76 0.77
C ALA A 25 29.31 7.21 1.79
N VAL A 26 28.22 6.58 1.35
CA VAL A 26 27.19 5.99 2.22
C VAL A 26 26.58 4.74 1.57
N LEU A 27 26.72 3.58 2.21
CA LEU A 27 26.02 2.35 1.85
C LEU A 27 24.67 2.30 2.54
N TYR A 28 23.61 2.68 1.85
CA TYR A 28 22.25 2.53 2.38
C TYR A 28 21.86 1.06 2.41
N ARG A 29 21.32 0.63 3.56
CA ARG A 29 20.77 -0.72 3.74
C ARG A 29 19.36 -0.63 4.27
N LYS A 30 18.47 -1.47 3.73
CA LYS A 30 17.13 -1.69 4.30
C LYS A 30 16.95 -3.19 4.51
N ASN A 31 16.65 -3.61 5.74
CA ASN A 31 16.54 -5.03 6.12
C ASN A 31 17.78 -5.85 5.71
N LEU A 32 18.98 -5.33 6.04
CA LEU A 32 20.31 -5.91 5.69
C LEU A 32 20.67 -5.95 4.20
N ARG A 33 19.78 -5.50 3.32
CA ARG A 33 20.01 -5.49 1.86
C ARG A 33 20.54 -4.14 1.40
N PRO A 34 21.61 -4.09 0.56
CA PRO A 34 22.06 -2.85 -0.05
C PRO A 34 20.96 -2.28 -0.96
N VAL A 35 20.72 -0.98 -0.84
CA VAL A 35 19.70 -0.26 -1.61
C VAL A 35 20.24 1.08 -2.09
N VAL A 36 19.72 1.55 -3.22
CA VAL A 36 19.94 2.92 -3.72
C VAL A 36 18.58 3.61 -3.73
N TYR A 37 18.47 4.75 -3.06
CA TYR A 37 17.25 5.56 -3.07
C TYR A 37 17.27 6.50 -4.27
N VAL A 38 16.31 6.32 -5.18
CA VAL A 38 16.03 7.26 -6.26
C VAL A 38 14.79 8.05 -5.84
N THR A 39 14.96 9.34 -5.55
CA THR A 39 13.88 10.23 -5.14
C THR A 39 13.62 11.26 -6.23
N GLY A 40 12.35 11.59 -6.46
CA GLY A 40 11.95 12.64 -7.38
C GLY A 40 10.66 13.29 -6.90
N ASN A 41 10.50 14.59 -7.18
CA ASN A 41 9.28 15.31 -6.86
C ASN A 41 8.44 15.51 -8.12
N THR A 42 7.13 15.33 -8.01
CA THR A 42 6.19 15.57 -9.11
C THR A 42 5.72 17.02 -9.05
N ILE A 43 6.02 17.81 -10.07
CA ILE A 43 5.56 19.20 -10.21
C ILE A 43 4.35 19.20 -11.15
N GLY A 44 3.14 19.50 -10.66
CA GLY A 44 1.92 19.58 -11.48
C GLY A 44 0.64 19.11 -10.78
N SER A 45 -0.52 19.23 -11.46
CA SER A 45 -1.87 18.96 -10.94
C SER A 45 -2.21 17.48 -10.70
N THR A 46 -1.32 16.55 -11.06
CA THR A 46 -1.50 15.12 -10.74
C THR A 46 -1.05 14.87 -9.31
N ARG A 47 -1.94 15.18 -8.36
CA ARG A 47 -1.68 15.21 -6.91
C ARG A 47 -1.26 13.88 -6.25
N SER A 48 -1.19 12.78 -7.00
CA SER A 48 -0.81 11.47 -6.44
C SER A 48 0.48 10.93 -7.06
N PRO A 49 1.57 10.88 -6.27
CA PRO A 49 2.85 10.24 -6.64
C PRO A 49 2.72 8.79 -7.11
N VAL A 50 1.61 8.12 -6.81
CA VAL A 50 1.32 6.77 -7.29
C VAL A 50 1.19 6.74 -8.82
N TYR A 51 0.51 7.73 -9.42
CA TYR A 51 0.37 7.79 -10.88
C TYR A 51 1.71 8.05 -11.56
N ALA A 52 2.55 8.91 -10.97
CA ALA A 52 3.90 9.13 -11.48
C ALA A 52 4.76 7.86 -11.43
N ALA A 53 4.68 7.08 -10.34
CA ALA A 53 5.35 5.79 -10.24
C ALA A 53 4.83 4.78 -11.29
N VAL A 54 3.52 4.72 -11.51
CA VAL A 54 2.91 3.86 -12.55
C VAL A 54 3.34 4.29 -13.95
N ASP A 55 3.32 5.58 -14.26
CA ASP A 55 3.71 6.09 -15.58
C ASP A 55 5.21 5.88 -15.85
N LEU A 56 6.06 6.07 -14.83
CA LEU A 56 7.48 5.77 -14.92
C LEU A 56 7.74 4.27 -15.07
N SER A 57 7.02 3.42 -14.34
CA SER A 57 7.15 1.95 -14.45
C SER A 57 6.91 1.42 -15.86
N ARG A 58 5.97 2.06 -16.58
CA ARG A 58 5.61 1.71 -17.96
C ARG A 58 6.64 2.21 -18.98
N LYS A 59 7.40 3.24 -18.62
CA LYS A 59 8.45 3.84 -19.47
C LYS A 59 9.83 3.24 -19.23
N LEU A 60 10.01 2.43 -18.18
CA LEU A 60 11.28 1.74 -17.95
C LEU A 60 11.49 0.66 -19.02
N PRO A 61 12.61 0.71 -19.78
CA PRO A 61 12.91 -0.35 -20.72
C PRO A 61 13.12 -1.69 -19.99
N PRO A 62 12.78 -2.83 -20.60
CA PRO A 62 12.99 -4.16 -20.03
C PRO A 62 14.48 -4.58 -20.03
N THR A 63 15.42 -3.64 -20.14
CA THR A 63 16.83 -3.92 -20.28
C THR A 63 17.54 -3.56 -18.98
N ASP A 64 18.26 -4.52 -18.41
CA ASP A 64 19.15 -4.28 -17.30
C ASP A 64 20.28 -3.30 -17.72
N LEU A 65 20.66 -2.39 -16.83
CA LEU A 65 21.76 -1.43 -17.00
C LEU A 65 23.13 -2.11 -17.29
N SER A 66 23.22 -3.43 -17.14
CA SER A 66 24.38 -4.29 -17.38
C SER A 66 24.38 -4.96 -18.77
N GLY A 67 23.43 -4.62 -19.65
CA GLY A 67 23.41 -5.10 -21.05
C GLY A 67 22.80 -6.50 -21.23
N HIS A 68 22.29 -7.13 -20.17
CA HIS A 68 21.50 -8.35 -20.28
C HIS A 68 20.02 -8.04 -20.50
N MET A 69 19.38 -8.74 -21.45
CA MET A 69 17.97 -8.55 -21.81
C MET A 69 16.99 -9.18 -20.80
N GLU A 70 17.35 -9.21 -19.52
CA GLU A 70 16.47 -9.70 -18.46
C GLU A 70 15.62 -8.52 -17.97
N PRO A 71 14.28 -8.61 -18.02
CA PRO A 71 13.42 -7.53 -17.56
C PRO A 71 13.65 -7.27 -16.07
N VAL A 72 14.00 -6.03 -15.75
CA VAL A 72 14.12 -5.56 -14.38
C VAL A 72 12.80 -5.81 -13.67
N ARG A 73 12.81 -6.68 -12.65
CA ARG A 73 11.60 -6.98 -11.87
C ARG A 73 11.22 -5.77 -11.05
N GLN A 74 10.05 -5.23 -11.33
CA GLN A 74 9.49 -4.07 -10.63
C GLN A 74 8.49 -4.54 -9.58
N TYR A 75 8.69 -4.10 -8.34
CA TYR A 75 7.83 -4.42 -7.21
C TYR A 75 7.05 -3.18 -6.79
N PHE A 76 5.75 -3.20 -7.06
CA PHE A 76 4.79 -2.26 -6.47
C PHE A 76 4.35 -2.71 -5.07
N TRP A 77 4.43 -4.00 -4.80
CA TRP A 77 3.96 -4.63 -3.56
C TRP A 77 4.99 -5.64 -3.09
N GLY A 78 5.24 -5.69 -1.79
CA GLY A 78 6.16 -6.65 -1.18
C GLY A 78 7.64 -6.37 -1.44
N TYR A 79 8.47 -7.35 -1.10
CA TYR A 79 9.93 -7.30 -1.26
C TYR A 79 10.40 -8.34 -2.27
N PRO A 80 11.48 -8.06 -3.03
CA PRO A 80 12.11 -9.07 -3.89
C PRO A 80 12.53 -10.29 -3.06
N SER A 81 12.27 -11.49 -3.58
CA SER A 81 12.58 -12.74 -2.88
C SER A 81 14.07 -13.04 -2.80
N SER A 82 14.88 -12.49 -3.72
CA SER A 82 16.32 -12.67 -3.80
C SER A 82 17.05 -11.35 -4.04
N ASN A 83 18.29 -11.26 -3.56
CA ASN A 83 19.17 -10.09 -3.70
C ASN A 83 20.21 -10.25 -4.83
N GLN A 84 20.09 -11.30 -5.64
CA GLN A 84 21.03 -11.63 -6.73
C GLN A 84 20.71 -10.89 -8.04
N LYS A 85 19.51 -10.34 -8.19
CA LYS A 85 19.07 -9.60 -9.39
C LYS A 85 18.75 -8.15 -9.02
N ILE A 86 19.06 -7.22 -9.91
CA ILE A 86 18.65 -5.82 -9.77
C ILE A 86 17.13 -5.74 -9.86
N SER A 87 16.51 -5.11 -8.86
CA SER A 87 15.07 -4.93 -8.78
C SER A 87 14.72 -3.52 -8.38
N VAL A 88 13.70 -2.95 -9.01
CA VAL A 88 13.19 -1.61 -8.67
C VAL A 88 11.98 -1.79 -7.76
N ARG A 89 11.96 -1.07 -6.64
CA ARG A 89 10.81 -1.03 -5.73
C ARG A 89 10.21 0.36 -5.75
N TRP A 90 8.96 0.46 -6.18
CA TRP A 90 8.20 1.70 -6.12
C TRP A 90 7.72 1.93 -4.68
N GLY A 91 7.86 3.14 -4.18
CA GLY A 91 7.48 3.51 -2.82
C GLY A 91 6.96 4.94 -2.76
N GLY A 92 6.39 5.30 -1.63
CA GLY A 92 5.84 6.63 -1.37
C GLY A 92 4.80 6.56 -0.27
N GLU A 93 4.54 7.69 0.38
CA GLU A 93 3.56 7.78 1.48
C GLU A 93 2.14 7.53 0.99
N TRP A 94 1.79 8.06 -0.18
CA TRP A 94 0.51 7.83 -0.86
C TRP A 94 0.26 6.38 -1.26
N HIS A 95 1.31 5.61 -1.54
CA HIS A 95 1.16 4.18 -1.83
C HIS A 95 0.62 3.45 -0.60
N VAL A 96 1.22 3.69 0.58
CA VAL A 96 0.79 3.07 1.84
C VAL A 96 -0.67 3.39 2.15
N THR A 97 -1.09 4.64 1.93
CA THR A 97 -2.49 5.05 2.05
C THR A 97 -3.37 4.26 1.08
N TYR A 98 -3.06 4.24 -0.22
CA TYR A 98 -3.87 3.51 -1.21
C TYR A 98 -3.97 2.01 -0.92
N VAL A 99 -2.86 1.34 -0.56
CA VAL A 99 -2.83 -0.06 -0.14
C VAL A 99 -3.84 -0.31 0.97
N THR A 100 -3.76 0.52 2.03
CA THR A 100 -4.59 0.38 3.23
C THR A 100 -6.06 0.58 2.90
N PHE A 101 -6.39 1.57 2.07
CA PHE A 101 -7.77 1.82 1.65
C PHE A 101 -8.35 0.68 0.80
N ARG A 102 -7.54 0.13 -0.12
CA ARG A 102 -7.92 -1.03 -0.91
C ARG A 102 -8.21 -2.22 0.00
N ASP A 103 -7.30 -2.51 0.92
CA ASP A 103 -7.43 -3.66 1.82
C ASP A 103 -8.65 -3.52 2.75
N MET A 104 -8.93 -2.30 3.24
CA MET A 104 -10.17 -1.97 3.96
C MET A 104 -11.43 -2.16 3.09
N GLY A 105 -11.38 -1.72 1.82
CA GLY A 105 -12.50 -1.88 0.87
C GLY A 105 -12.80 -3.35 0.57
N ILE A 106 -11.76 -4.17 0.38
CA ILE A 106 -11.91 -5.62 0.20
C ILE A 106 -12.51 -6.26 1.46
N ALA A 107 -12.00 -5.89 2.64
CA ALA A 107 -12.55 -6.37 3.92
C ALA A 107 -14.03 -5.98 4.10
N PHE A 108 -14.42 -4.78 3.67
CA PHE A 108 -15.80 -4.32 3.71
C PHE A 108 -16.73 -5.16 2.80
N ILE A 109 -16.30 -5.46 1.58
CA ILE A 109 -17.06 -6.34 0.67
C ILE A 109 -17.20 -7.74 1.28
N ALA A 110 -16.12 -8.29 1.84
CA ALA A 110 -16.18 -9.58 2.54
C ALA A 110 -17.16 -9.54 3.72
N ALA A 111 -17.16 -8.45 4.51
CA ALA A 111 -18.10 -8.26 5.61
C ALA A 111 -19.56 -8.18 5.12
N ILE A 112 -19.85 -7.48 4.03
CA ILE A 112 -21.17 -7.47 3.40
C ILE A 112 -21.62 -8.89 3.04
N VAL A 113 -20.76 -9.69 2.43
CA VAL A 113 -21.09 -11.09 2.08
C VAL A 113 -21.40 -11.91 3.33
N VAL A 114 -20.59 -11.80 4.38
CA VAL A 114 -20.83 -12.51 5.64
C VAL A 114 -22.16 -12.08 6.27
N ILE A 115 -22.43 -10.77 6.33
CA ILE A 115 -23.70 -10.24 6.86
C ILE A 115 -24.89 -10.74 6.04
N TYR A 116 -24.78 -10.74 4.71
CA TYR A 116 -25.81 -11.28 3.83
C TYR A 116 -26.14 -12.74 4.19
N LEU A 117 -25.13 -13.59 4.32
CA LEU A 117 -25.33 -15.01 4.68
C LEU A 117 -25.98 -15.17 6.06
N LEU A 118 -25.55 -14.39 7.06
CA LEU A 118 -26.16 -14.43 8.39
C LEU A 118 -27.65 -14.05 8.36
N ILE A 119 -28.00 -13.03 7.59
CA ILE A 119 -29.40 -12.58 7.44
C ILE A 119 -30.22 -13.61 6.65
N VAL A 120 -29.66 -14.20 5.58
CA VAL A 120 -30.34 -15.28 4.82
C VAL A 120 -30.69 -16.44 5.75
N ILE A 121 -29.75 -16.87 6.61
CA ILE A 121 -29.98 -17.96 7.57
C ILE A 121 -31.07 -17.57 8.58
N GLN A 122 -31.04 -16.34 9.08
CA GLN A 122 -32.00 -15.83 10.06
C GLN A 122 -33.43 -15.76 9.52
N PHE A 123 -33.61 -15.17 8.34
CA PHE A 123 -34.94 -14.91 7.76
C PHE A 123 -35.41 -16.00 6.79
N LYS A 124 -34.55 -16.99 6.49
CA LYS A 124 -34.80 -18.07 5.52
C LYS A 124 -35.29 -17.55 4.16
N SER A 125 -34.86 -16.35 3.79
CA SER A 125 -35.30 -15.63 2.59
C SER A 125 -34.09 -14.97 1.93
N TYR A 126 -34.02 -15.06 0.60
CA TYR A 126 -32.93 -14.46 -0.19
C TYR A 126 -33.20 -13.00 -0.58
N VAL A 127 -34.48 -12.58 -0.58
CA VAL A 127 -34.91 -11.23 -0.97
C VAL A 127 -34.88 -10.27 0.22
N THR A 128 -35.27 -10.73 1.40
CA THR A 128 -35.28 -9.92 2.63
C THR A 128 -33.90 -9.29 2.95
N PRO A 129 -32.78 -10.03 2.89
CA PRO A 129 -31.45 -9.44 3.07
C PRO A 129 -31.11 -8.33 2.08
N LEU A 130 -31.47 -8.48 0.80
CA LEU A 130 -31.18 -7.46 -0.21
C LEU A 130 -31.89 -6.13 0.10
N ILE A 131 -33.14 -6.20 0.57
CA ILE A 131 -33.92 -5.02 0.97
C ILE A 131 -33.27 -4.36 2.19
N ILE A 132 -32.89 -5.14 3.20
CA ILE A 132 -32.24 -4.63 4.43
C ILE A 132 -30.90 -3.96 4.12
N MET A 133 -30.15 -4.49 3.15
CA MET A 133 -28.81 -4.00 2.81
C MET A 133 -28.81 -2.89 1.75
N SER A 134 -29.93 -2.65 1.06
CA SER A 134 -30.10 -1.59 0.04
C SER A 134 -29.62 -0.18 0.46
N PRO A 135 -29.80 0.26 1.72
CA PRO A 135 -29.30 1.57 2.16
C PRO A 135 -27.77 1.71 2.16
N ILE A 136 -27.02 0.60 2.28
CA ILE A 136 -25.55 0.61 2.38
C ILE A 136 -24.87 1.19 1.12
N PRO A 137 -25.14 0.69 -0.11
CA PRO A 137 -24.58 1.29 -1.33
C PRO A 137 -25.07 2.72 -1.55
N LEU A 138 -26.30 3.06 -1.15
CA LEU A 138 -26.81 4.42 -1.22
C LEU A 138 -26.02 5.37 -0.30
N ALA A 139 -25.63 4.91 0.90
CA ALA A 139 -24.80 5.67 1.82
C ALA A 139 -23.41 5.98 1.24
N LEU A 140 -22.82 5.03 0.51
CA LEU A 140 -21.51 5.24 -0.14
C LEU A 140 -21.58 6.40 -1.15
N ILE A 141 -22.69 6.49 -1.89
CA ILE A 141 -22.95 7.59 -2.83
C ILE A 141 -23.11 8.93 -2.09
N GLY A 142 -23.57 8.94 -0.83
CA GLY A 142 -23.67 10.16 -0.02
C GLY A 142 -22.35 10.62 0.60
N VAL A 143 -21.49 9.68 1.01
CA VAL A 143 -20.22 10.01 1.69
C VAL A 143 -19.23 10.71 0.76
N ILE A 144 -19.18 10.33 -0.53
CA ILE A 144 -18.23 10.88 -1.50
C ILE A 144 -18.50 12.38 -1.76
N PRO A 145 -19.72 12.82 -2.15
CA PRO A 145 -20.07 14.23 -2.27
C PRO A 145 -19.93 14.97 -0.94
N GLY A 146 -20.25 14.33 0.20
CA GLY A 146 -20.05 14.94 1.51
C GLY A 146 -18.61 15.41 1.73
N HIS A 147 -17.63 14.56 1.44
CA HIS A 147 -16.21 14.94 1.55
C HIS A 147 -15.83 16.05 0.57
N VAL A 148 -16.35 16.00 -0.66
CA VAL A 148 -16.09 17.03 -1.68
C VAL A 148 -16.67 18.38 -1.26
N LEU A 149 -17.89 18.42 -0.75
CA LEU A 149 -18.57 19.64 -0.30
C LEU A 149 -17.91 20.25 0.95
N LEU A 150 -17.44 19.41 1.88
CA LEU A 150 -16.70 19.87 3.05
C LEU A 150 -15.22 20.20 2.75
N GLY A 151 -14.74 19.96 1.53
CA GLY A 151 -13.34 20.15 1.15
C GLY A 151 -12.37 19.26 1.93
N SER A 152 -12.85 18.15 2.52
CA SER A 152 -12.07 17.26 3.36
C SER A 152 -11.57 16.05 2.58
N ASN A 153 -10.36 15.58 2.91
CA ASN A 153 -9.82 14.36 2.32
C ASN A 153 -10.58 13.15 2.87
N PHE A 154 -10.87 12.18 2.00
CA PHE A 154 -11.38 10.88 2.43
C PHE A 154 -10.24 10.14 3.15
N THR A 155 -10.35 9.99 4.47
CA THR A 155 -9.31 9.40 5.33
C THR A 155 -9.68 7.99 5.82
N ALA A 156 -8.72 7.27 6.40
CA ALA A 156 -8.98 5.98 7.02
C ALA A 156 -10.06 6.08 8.12
N THR A 157 -10.08 7.18 8.87
CA THR A 157 -11.13 7.48 9.86
C THR A 157 -12.51 7.59 9.22
N SER A 158 -12.60 8.24 8.05
CA SER A 158 -13.85 8.31 7.28
C SER A 158 -14.35 6.92 6.86
N MET A 159 -13.44 6.02 6.48
CA MET A 159 -13.76 4.63 6.13
C MET A 159 -14.31 3.86 7.34
N ILE A 160 -13.70 4.02 8.52
CA ILE A 160 -14.17 3.40 9.77
C ILE A 160 -15.58 3.91 10.12
N GLY A 161 -15.81 5.23 10.02
CA GLY A 161 -17.12 5.82 10.25
C GLY A 161 -18.18 5.29 9.29
N PHE A 162 -17.83 5.11 8.01
CA PHE A 162 -18.71 4.50 7.02
C PHE A 162 -19.05 3.04 7.36
N ILE A 163 -18.08 2.23 7.79
CA ILE A 163 -18.31 0.85 8.22
C ILE A 163 -19.24 0.81 9.45
N ALA A 164 -19.03 1.70 10.42
CA ALA A 164 -19.89 1.80 11.60
C ALA A 164 -21.35 2.16 11.24
N LEU A 165 -21.54 3.08 10.27
CA LEU A 165 -22.86 3.39 9.72
C LEU A 165 -23.52 2.16 9.09
N GLY A 166 -22.76 1.35 8.34
CA GLY A 166 -23.26 0.10 7.77
C GLY A 166 -23.84 -0.86 8.83
N GLY A 167 -23.19 -0.99 9.99
CA GLY A 167 -23.69 -1.81 11.10
C GLY A 167 -25.02 -1.31 11.67
N ILE A 168 -25.16 0.01 11.84
CA ILE A 168 -26.41 0.63 12.29
C ILE A 168 -27.53 0.43 11.24
N MET A 169 -27.19 0.58 9.95
CA MET A 169 -28.13 0.44 8.85
C MET A 169 -28.73 -0.97 8.76
N VAL A 170 -27.97 -2.02 9.09
CA VAL A 170 -28.50 -3.40 9.10
C VAL A 170 -29.44 -3.63 10.28
N ARG A 171 -29.14 -3.02 11.43
CA ARG A 171 -29.94 -3.19 12.66
C ARG A 171 -31.36 -2.63 12.47
N THR A 172 -31.50 -1.45 11.89
CA THR A 172 -32.79 -0.74 11.85
C THR A 172 -33.87 -1.52 11.09
N PRO A 173 -33.72 -1.91 9.80
CA PRO A 173 -34.76 -2.65 9.08
C PRO A 173 -35.06 -4.01 9.69
N SER A 174 -34.07 -4.67 10.32
CA SER A 174 -34.27 -5.96 10.99
C SER A 174 -35.25 -5.86 12.18
N SER A 175 -35.18 -4.76 12.95
CA SER A 175 -36.14 -4.53 14.05
C SER A 175 -37.53 -4.17 13.54
N TRP A 176 -37.62 -3.38 12.46
CA TRP A 176 -38.91 -3.07 11.81
C TRP A 176 -39.57 -4.33 11.25
N TRP A 177 -38.80 -5.20 10.60
CA TRP A 177 -39.29 -6.48 10.11
C TRP A 177 -39.84 -7.34 11.26
N TYR A 178 -39.10 -7.42 12.36
CA TYR A 178 -39.50 -8.18 13.54
C TYR A 178 -40.82 -7.66 14.12
N PHE A 179 -40.96 -6.34 14.28
CA PHE A 179 -42.19 -5.71 14.78
C PHE A 179 -43.41 -6.07 13.93
N LEU A 180 -43.29 -5.92 12.59
CA LEU A 180 -44.39 -6.22 11.66
C LEU A 180 -44.83 -7.69 11.64
N HIS A 181 -43.94 -8.62 11.97
CA HIS A 181 -44.26 -10.05 12.00
C HIS A 181 -44.64 -10.56 13.40
N ASN A 182 -44.26 -9.84 14.47
CA ASN A 182 -44.51 -10.24 15.85
C ASN A 182 -45.80 -9.62 16.44
N GLU A 183 -46.42 -8.64 15.78
CA GLU A 183 -47.69 -8.04 16.20
C GLU A 183 -48.92 -8.94 15.89
N LYS A 184 -48.75 -10.03 15.15
CA LYS A 184 -49.85 -10.95 14.77
C LYS A 184 -50.03 -12.17 15.70
N SER A 185 -49.47 -12.16 16.91
CA SER A 185 -49.61 -13.24 17.91
C SER A 185 -50.23 -12.75 19.21
#